data_AF-A0A7S0XHD1-F1
#
_entry.id   AF-A0A7S0XHD1-F1
#
_cell.length_a   1.000
_cell.length_b   1.000
_cell.length_c   1.000
_cell.angle_alpha   90.00
_cell.angle_beta   90.00
_cell.angle_gamma   90.00
#
_symmetry.space_group_name_H-M   'P 1'
#
loop_
_entity.id
_entity.type
_entity.pdbx_description
1 polymer ?
#
loop_
_entity_poly.entity_id
_entity_poly.type
_entity_poly.pdbx_seq_one_letter_code
_entity_poly.pdbx_strand_id
1 'polypeptide(L)'
;RAVPRRMDALADATARRALRAFLLQRRWFAASAVGGCLEGARLDLLRALPVFETYGCGGGGGGGSGGGGSGDEKTVVVGDTKAVKKHGGVVVVANTAADSIAFCYLSSTPAPLLAPAGTDVTLLPRTFLKLDDAAEGTLLETYAGVTRVTTAALLADHVIPALANAMLPAASAPRALDAALAAITVARASWTGAADGERLANAVRRHACIPTLGGRLARPIDLYDPRVRNLLELLDPREHFPAPPFDAGERLLALSVLGVRTSLGAEGLVASARSVECLAKTPGGAAAAAVRGRALLEHLNALAAVTAGESG
;
A
#
# COMPACT_ATOMS: atom_id res chain seq x y z
N ARG A 1 -30.97 -8.91 33.29
CA ARG A 1 -29.91 -9.39 32.37
C ARG A 1 -28.91 -8.25 32.22
N ALA A 2 -27.82 -8.27 32.99
CA ALA A 2 -26.85 -7.17 33.01
C ALA A 2 -25.90 -7.32 31.83
N VAL A 3 -26.01 -6.42 30.84
CA VAL A 3 -24.92 -6.16 29.90
C VAL A 3 -23.77 -5.64 30.76
N PRO A 4 -22.56 -6.23 30.74
CA PRO A 4 -21.45 -5.64 31.46
C PRO A 4 -21.26 -4.23 30.90
N ARG A 5 -21.26 -3.24 31.81
CA ARG A 5 -20.93 -1.85 31.49
C ARG A 5 -19.73 -1.87 30.56
N ARG A 6 -19.82 -1.13 29.43
CA ARG A 6 -18.73 -0.93 28.47
C ARG A 6 -17.42 -0.98 29.23
N MET A 7 -16.50 -1.89 28.88
CA MET A 7 -15.13 -1.75 29.36
C MET A 7 -14.73 -0.34 28.98
N ASP A 8 -14.70 0.55 29.98
CA ASP A 8 -14.51 1.96 29.76
C ASP A 8 -13.23 2.13 28.95
N ALA A 9 -13.22 3.13 28.09
CA ALA A 9 -12.11 3.43 27.18
C ALA A 9 -10.73 3.55 27.86
N LEU A 10 -10.68 3.49 29.19
CA LEU A 10 -9.51 3.46 30.07
C LEU A 10 -8.87 2.09 30.36
N ALA A 11 -9.39 0.97 29.86
CA ALA A 11 -8.65 -0.28 29.98
C ALA A 11 -7.30 -0.15 29.24
N ASP A 12 -6.21 -0.09 30.02
CA ASP A 12 -4.82 -0.03 29.54
C ASP A 12 -4.60 -1.07 28.43
N ALA A 13 -3.87 -0.70 27.38
CA ALA A 13 -3.58 -1.60 26.27
C ALA A 13 -2.97 -2.91 26.77
N THR A 14 -2.18 -2.84 27.84
CA THR A 14 -1.61 -3.99 28.57
C THR A 14 -2.69 -4.90 29.13
N ALA A 15 -3.73 -4.35 29.78
CA ALA A 15 -4.83 -5.12 30.36
C ALA A 15 -5.65 -5.83 29.27
N ARG A 16 -5.87 -5.18 28.13
CA ARG A 16 -6.56 -5.79 26.97
C ARG A 16 -5.77 -6.95 26.39
N ARG A 17 -4.46 -6.79 26.22
CA ARG A 17 -3.56 -7.88 25.78
C ARG A 17 -3.53 -9.03 26.76
N ALA A 18 -3.44 -8.74 28.06
CA ALA A 18 -3.47 -9.78 29.10
C ALA A 18 -4.78 -10.57 29.08
N LEU A 19 -5.92 -9.87 28.91
CA LEU A 19 -7.23 -10.52 28.78
C LEU A 19 -7.32 -11.37 27.51
N ARG A 20 -6.87 -10.85 26.36
CA ARG A 20 -6.78 -11.60 25.10
C ARG A 20 -5.96 -12.87 25.27
N ALA A 21 -4.75 -12.75 25.80
CA ALA A 21 -3.83 -13.86 26.01
C ALA A 21 -4.42 -14.92 26.97
N PHE A 22 -5.16 -14.50 27.99
CA PHE A 22 -5.87 -15.42 28.89
C PHE A 22 -7.00 -16.17 28.17
N LEU A 23 -7.87 -15.45 27.44
CA LEU A 23 -9.05 -16.03 26.78
C LEU A 23 -8.67 -16.96 25.61
N LEU A 24 -7.52 -16.73 24.97
CA LEU A 24 -7.05 -17.51 23.82
C LEU A 24 -6.11 -18.66 24.21
N GLN A 25 -6.06 -19.05 25.48
CA GLN A 25 -5.35 -20.27 25.85
C GLN A 25 -6.09 -21.51 25.32
N ARG A 26 -5.35 -22.41 24.65
CA ARG A 26 -5.88 -23.66 24.07
C ARG A 26 -6.71 -24.50 25.06
N ARG A 27 -6.39 -24.43 26.36
CA ARG A 27 -7.09 -25.16 27.43
C ARG A 27 -8.58 -24.82 27.53
N TRP A 28 -9.00 -23.62 27.15
CA TRP A 28 -10.40 -23.19 27.26
C TRP A 28 -11.28 -23.76 26.15
N PHE A 29 -10.67 -24.22 25.06
CA PHE A 29 -11.36 -24.83 23.92
C PHE A 29 -11.38 -26.36 23.98
N ALA A 30 -10.82 -26.96 25.03
CA ALA A 30 -10.89 -28.39 25.24
C ALA A 30 -12.24 -28.77 25.89
N ALA A 31 -12.81 -29.91 25.51
CA ALA A 31 -14.02 -30.44 26.14
C ALA A 31 -13.85 -30.66 27.65
N SER A 32 -12.63 -30.92 28.11
CA SER A 32 -12.26 -31.10 29.51
C SER A 32 -11.88 -29.80 30.23
N ALA A 33 -12.15 -28.63 29.66
CA ALA A 33 -11.81 -27.34 30.25
C ALA A 33 -12.45 -27.19 31.64
N VAL A 34 -11.65 -26.83 32.65
CA VAL A 34 -12.15 -26.55 34.00
C VAL A 34 -13.06 -25.32 33.93
N GLY A 35 -14.36 -25.51 34.21
CA GLY A 35 -15.38 -24.48 34.03
C GLY A 35 -16.15 -24.56 32.71
N GLY A 36 -15.88 -25.56 31.86
CA GLY A 36 -16.58 -25.83 30.60
C GLY A 36 -15.94 -25.16 29.38
N CYS A 37 -16.14 -25.74 28.20
CA CYS A 37 -15.60 -25.25 26.92
C CYS A 37 -16.05 -23.81 26.60
N LEU A 38 -15.20 -23.05 25.90
CA LEU A 38 -15.50 -21.71 25.41
C LEU A 38 -16.40 -21.77 24.17
N GLU A 39 -17.68 -22.06 24.38
CA GLU A 39 -18.69 -22.20 23.33
C GLU A 39 -19.94 -21.35 23.61
N GLY A 40 -20.80 -21.21 22.59
CA GLY A 40 -22.08 -20.49 22.67
C GLY A 40 -21.94 -19.06 23.20
N ALA A 41 -22.69 -18.73 24.25
CA ALA A 41 -22.72 -17.39 24.83
C ALA A 41 -21.35 -16.86 25.30
N ARG A 42 -20.40 -17.75 25.67
CA ARG A 42 -19.04 -17.34 26.07
C ARG A 42 -18.21 -16.92 24.86
N LEU A 43 -18.37 -17.62 23.75
CA LEU A 43 -17.74 -17.28 22.49
C LEU A 43 -18.34 -15.97 21.93
N ASP A 44 -19.65 -15.76 22.06
CA ASP A 44 -20.29 -14.50 21.69
C ASP A 44 -19.76 -13.33 22.53
N LEU A 45 -19.50 -13.56 23.82
CA LEU A 45 -18.85 -12.58 24.68
C LEU A 45 -17.44 -12.28 24.20
N LEU A 46 -16.62 -13.30 23.89
CA LEU A 46 -15.28 -13.10 23.32
C LEU A 46 -15.33 -12.23 22.06
N ARG A 47 -16.27 -12.51 21.15
CA ARG A 47 -16.45 -11.75 19.91
C ARG A 47 -16.82 -10.29 20.16
N ALA A 48 -17.54 -10.02 21.24
CA ALA A 48 -18.00 -8.69 21.66
C ALA A 48 -17.01 -7.94 22.57
N LEU A 49 -15.79 -8.46 22.81
CA LEU A 49 -14.75 -7.76 23.57
C LEU A 49 -13.79 -6.99 22.66
N PRO A 50 -13.42 -5.73 23.01
CA PRO A 50 -12.48 -4.91 22.24
C PRO A 50 -11.03 -5.21 22.64
N VAL A 51 -10.62 -6.47 22.51
CA VAL A 51 -9.31 -6.98 22.96
C VAL A 51 -8.37 -7.33 21.82
N PHE A 52 -8.85 -7.28 20.57
CA PHE A 52 -8.07 -7.66 19.39
C PHE A 52 -7.44 -6.45 18.72
N GLU A 53 -6.16 -6.53 18.38
CA GLU A 53 -5.46 -5.45 17.69
C GLU A 53 -5.50 -5.63 16.18
N THR A 54 -5.63 -4.54 15.42
CA THR A 54 -5.47 -4.54 13.97
C THR A 54 -4.17 -3.89 13.56
N TYR A 55 -3.66 -4.23 12.37
CA TYR A 55 -2.58 -3.46 11.76
C TYR A 55 -3.02 -2.01 11.52
N GLY A 56 -2.10 -1.07 11.45
CA GLY A 56 -2.43 0.34 11.37
C GLY A 56 -1.21 1.15 11.04
N CYS A 57 -1.19 1.71 9.83
CA CYS A 57 -0.14 2.60 9.35
C CYS A 57 -0.06 3.82 10.27
N GLY A 58 1.12 4.04 10.87
CA GLY A 58 1.52 5.33 11.40
C GLY A 58 1.38 6.40 10.30
N GLY A 59 0.85 7.56 10.67
CA GLY A 59 0.49 8.61 9.74
C GLY A 59 1.67 9.03 8.85
N GLY A 60 1.56 8.77 7.55
CA GLY A 60 2.30 9.53 6.55
C GLY A 60 1.69 10.93 6.50
N GLY A 61 2.29 11.88 7.21
CA GLY A 61 2.00 13.29 7.06
C GLY A 61 2.33 13.75 5.64
N GLY A 62 1.34 13.74 4.76
CA GLY A 62 1.36 14.40 3.47
C GLY A 62 1.28 15.91 3.67
N GLY A 63 2.39 16.51 4.09
CA GLY A 63 2.59 17.95 4.08
C GLY A 63 3.00 18.40 2.68
N GLY A 64 2.03 18.61 1.80
CA GLY A 64 2.24 19.42 0.62
C GLY A 64 2.35 20.88 1.02
N SER A 65 3.52 21.49 0.83
CA SER A 65 3.62 22.92 0.58
C SER A 65 4.86 23.20 -0.26
N GLY A 66 4.63 23.75 -1.46
CA GLY A 66 5.66 24.48 -2.19
C GLY A 66 5.99 25.80 -1.50
N GLY A 67 7.17 26.34 -1.83
CA GLY A 67 7.63 27.67 -1.42
C GLY A 67 9.16 27.71 -1.32
N GLY A 68 9.81 28.40 -2.25
CA GLY A 68 11.27 28.52 -2.34
C GLY A 68 11.89 29.64 -1.49
N GLY A 69 13.22 29.75 -1.56
CA GLY A 69 14.08 30.76 -0.94
C GLY A 69 15.21 30.09 -0.13
N SER A 70 16.43 29.93 -0.67
CA SER A 70 17.54 30.89 -0.69
C SER A 70 18.14 31.18 0.70
N GLY A 71 19.46 30.95 0.84
CA GLY A 71 20.29 31.54 1.90
C GLY A 71 21.24 30.57 2.60
N ASP A 72 22.54 30.78 2.39
CA ASP A 72 23.68 30.23 3.12
C ASP A 72 23.53 30.28 4.65
N GLU A 73 24.10 29.31 5.39
CA GLU A 73 25.32 29.52 6.21
C GLU A 73 25.63 28.31 7.11
N LYS A 74 26.93 28.13 7.31
CA LYS A 74 27.70 27.19 8.14
C LYS A 74 27.29 27.28 9.63
N THR A 75 27.31 26.18 10.39
CA THR A 75 28.11 26.04 11.63
C THR A 75 27.82 24.75 12.43
N VAL A 76 28.91 24.26 13.02
CA VAL A 76 29.07 23.16 13.99
C VAL A 76 28.68 23.65 15.39
N VAL A 77 28.00 22.83 16.21
CA VAL A 77 28.18 22.86 17.68
C VAL A 77 27.95 21.49 18.32
N VAL A 78 28.98 21.01 19.01
CA VAL A 78 28.96 20.05 20.13
C VAL A 78 28.77 20.86 21.41
N GLY A 79 27.96 20.41 22.38
CA GLY A 79 28.01 20.99 23.73
C GLY A 79 26.82 20.76 24.66
N ASP A 80 27.13 20.05 25.75
CA ASP A 80 26.45 19.77 27.01
C ASP A 80 25.60 20.83 27.76
N THR A 81 24.60 20.28 28.48
CA THR A 81 24.07 20.63 29.84
C THR A 81 23.60 22.04 30.20
N LYS A 82 22.36 22.17 30.72
CA LYS A 82 22.05 22.38 32.16
C LYS A 82 20.56 22.65 32.43
N ALA A 83 20.14 22.25 33.63
CA ALA A 83 18.81 22.40 34.21
C ALA A 83 18.46 23.84 34.62
N VAL A 84 17.18 24.20 34.48
CA VAL A 84 16.52 25.28 35.23
C VAL A 84 15.16 24.79 35.72
N LYS A 85 14.86 25.10 36.99
CA LYS A 85 13.66 24.74 37.74
C LYS A 85 12.67 25.91 37.71
N LYS A 86 11.37 25.58 37.86
CA LYS A 86 10.29 26.35 38.52
C LYS A 86 9.29 27.12 37.61
N HIS A 87 8.07 26.59 37.44
CA HIS A 87 6.85 26.98 38.17
C HIS A 87 5.61 26.26 37.59
N GLY A 88 4.58 26.15 38.43
CA GLY A 88 3.37 25.37 38.18
C GLY A 88 2.63 25.78 36.92
N GLY A 89 2.38 24.77 36.10
CA GLY A 89 1.45 24.72 35.00
C GLY A 89 1.39 23.25 34.62
N VAL A 90 0.21 22.64 34.71
CA VAL A 90 0.01 21.28 34.20
C VAL A 90 0.25 21.37 32.70
N VAL A 91 1.48 21.10 32.28
CA VAL A 91 1.81 20.85 30.89
C VAL A 91 1.17 19.52 30.61
N VAL A 92 0.00 19.56 29.98
CA VAL A 92 -0.48 18.44 29.18
C VAL A 92 0.59 18.24 28.13
N VAL A 93 1.51 17.33 28.40
CA VAL A 93 2.43 16.82 27.39
C VAL A 93 1.52 16.17 26.37
N ALA A 94 1.27 16.91 25.28
CA ALA A 94 0.67 16.36 24.09
C ALA A 94 1.55 15.18 23.71
N ASN A 95 1.04 13.97 23.95
CA ASN A 95 1.76 12.76 23.66
C ASN A 95 2.04 12.79 22.15
N THR A 96 3.33 12.90 21.83
CA THR A 96 3.88 12.75 20.48
C THR A 96 3.19 11.59 19.79
N ALA A 97 2.76 11.81 18.54
CA ALA A 97 2.02 10.89 17.69
C ALA A 97 2.56 9.44 17.78
N ALA A 98 2.06 8.70 18.76
CA ALA A 98 2.27 7.29 18.91
C ALA A 98 1.26 6.61 17.99
N ASP A 99 1.70 5.62 17.24
CA ASP A 99 0.84 4.67 16.55
C ASP A 99 -0.39 4.37 17.41
N SER A 100 -1.54 4.92 17.04
CA SER A 100 -2.76 4.73 17.80
C SER A 100 -3.12 3.25 17.69
N ILE A 101 -2.77 2.46 18.71
CA ILE A 101 -3.05 1.03 18.75
C ILE A 101 -4.56 0.85 18.71
N ALA A 102 -5.07 0.41 17.56
CA ALA A 102 -6.50 0.22 17.35
C ALA A 102 -6.90 -1.16 17.85
N PHE A 103 -7.76 -1.18 18.87
CA PHE A 103 -8.44 -2.38 19.32
C PHE A 103 -9.81 -2.49 18.65
N CYS A 104 -10.21 -3.71 18.28
CA CYS A 104 -11.45 -4.02 17.58
C CYS A 104 -12.18 -5.22 18.22
N TYR A 105 -13.44 -5.38 17.80
CA TYR A 105 -14.28 -6.52 18.13
C TYR A 105 -14.25 -7.52 16.97
N LEU A 106 -14.33 -8.82 17.23
CA LEU A 106 -14.51 -9.81 16.15
C LEU A 106 -15.89 -9.69 15.51
N SER A 107 -16.89 -9.20 16.26
CA SER A 107 -18.23 -8.91 15.75
C SER A 107 -18.36 -7.57 15.03
N SER A 108 -17.25 -6.87 14.75
CA SER A 108 -17.28 -5.61 13.99
C SER A 108 -17.86 -5.80 12.59
N THR A 109 -18.39 -4.73 12.01
CA THR A 109 -18.82 -4.69 10.61
C THR A 109 -18.03 -3.61 9.87
N PRO A 110 -17.17 -3.97 8.90
CA PRO A 110 -16.81 -5.33 8.47
C PRO A 110 -16.06 -6.12 9.56
N ALA A 111 -16.18 -7.46 9.51
CA ALA A 111 -15.47 -8.34 10.43
C ALA A 111 -13.96 -8.33 10.10
N PRO A 112 -13.08 -8.36 11.12
CA PRO A 112 -11.65 -8.38 10.90
C PRO A 112 -11.21 -9.75 10.34
N LEU A 113 -10.09 -9.75 9.61
CA LEU A 113 -9.60 -10.91 8.86
C LEU A 113 -8.25 -11.41 9.38
N LEU A 114 -7.94 -12.66 9.09
CA LEU A 114 -6.60 -13.23 9.30
C LEU A 114 -5.80 -13.19 8.00
N ALA A 115 -4.57 -12.74 8.10
CA ALA A 115 -3.64 -12.79 6.98
C ALA A 115 -3.15 -14.25 6.75
N PRO A 116 -2.73 -14.58 5.52
CA PRO A 116 -1.99 -15.81 5.25
C PRO A 116 -0.72 -15.88 6.10
N ALA A 117 -0.30 -17.10 6.45
CA ALA A 117 0.95 -17.31 7.18
C ALA A 117 2.16 -16.80 6.36
N GLY A 118 3.12 -16.16 7.04
CA GLY A 118 4.33 -15.62 6.40
C GLY A 118 4.15 -14.32 5.61
N THR A 119 2.98 -13.68 5.70
CA THR A 119 2.74 -12.38 5.05
C THR A 119 3.60 -11.28 5.66
N ASP A 120 4.18 -10.39 4.84
CA ASP A 120 4.87 -9.18 5.30
C ASP A 120 3.89 -8.27 6.05
N VAL A 121 4.12 -8.11 7.36
CA VAL A 121 3.29 -7.31 8.26
C VAL A 121 3.19 -5.84 7.87
N THR A 122 4.15 -5.32 7.11
CA THR A 122 4.14 -3.92 6.65
C THR A 122 3.17 -3.67 5.50
N LEU A 123 2.70 -4.73 4.85
CA LEU A 123 1.69 -4.67 3.79
C LEU A 123 0.27 -4.82 4.33
N LEU A 124 0.10 -5.17 5.62
CA LEU A 124 -1.20 -5.47 6.18
C LEU A 124 -1.99 -4.20 6.53
N PRO A 125 -3.14 -3.95 5.89
CA PRO A 125 -4.01 -2.83 6.25
C PRO A 125 -4.81 -3.12 7.54
N ARG A 126 -5.53 -2.10 8.02
CA ARG A 126 -6.36 -2.13 9.25
C ARG A 126 -7.44 -3.20 9.29
N THR A 127 -7.73 -3.85 8.18
CA THR A 127 -8.67 -4.97 8.10
C THR A 127 -8.16 -6.24 8.79
N PHE A 128 -6.83 -6.37 8.96
CA PHE A 128 -6.21 -7.59 9.45
C PHE A 128 -5.86 -7.52 10.94
N LEU A 129 -6.08 -8.63 11.64
CA LEU A 129 -5.72 -8.81 13.04
C LEU A 129 -4.20 -9.00 13.20
N LYS A 130 -3.60 -8.29 14.16
CA LYS A 130 -2.25 -8.58 14.67
C LYS A 130 -2.32 -9.82 15.53
N LEU A 131 -1.54 -10.85 15.21
CA LEU A 131 -1.44 -12.07 16.00
C LEU A 131 -0.16 -12.06 16.83
N ASP A 132 -0.22 -12.64 18.02
CA ASP A 132 0.97 -12.87 18.86
C ASP A 132 1.74 -14.09 18.34
N ASP A 133 1.03 -15.15 17.93
CA ASP A 133 1.61 -16.36 17.36
C ASP A 133 0.68 -17.06 16.35
N ALA A 134 1.20 -18.08 15.67
CA ALA A 134 0.45 -18.86 14.69
C ALA A 134 -0.66 -19.73 15.31
N ALA A 135 -0.48 -20.19 16.56
CA ALA A 135 -1.49 -21.01 17.25
C ALA A 135 -2.74 -20.20 17.57
N GLU A 136 -2.57 -18.93 17.93
CA GLU A 136 -3.63 -17.97 18.13
C GLU A 136 -4.50 -17.82 16.86
N GLY A 137 -3.85 -17.65 15.71
CA GLY A 137 -4.55 -17.58 14.42
C GLY A 137 -5.38 -18.82 14.13
N THR A 138 -4.88 -20.02 14.46
CA THR A 138 -5.63 -21.28 14.30
C THR A 138 -6.84 -21.35 15.22
N LEU A 139 -6.71 -20.90 16.47
CA LEU A 139 -7.84 -20.85 17.41
C LEU A 139 -8.95 -19.91 16.94
N LEU A 140 -8.58 -18.71 16.46
CA LEU A 140 -9.54 -17.72 16.00
C LEU A 140 -10.30 -18.18 14.75
N GLU A 141 -9.61 -18.84 13.84
CA GLU A 141 -10.25 -19.43 12.66
C GLU A 141 -11.16 -20.60 13.04
N THR A 142 -10.68 -21.52 13.87
CA THR A 142 -11.39 -22.78 14.19
C THR A 142 -12.61 -22.53 15.07
N TYR A 143 -12.46 -21.72 16.12
CA TYR A 143 -13.48 -21.57 17.16
C TYR A 143 -14.22 -20.24 17.06
N ALA A 144 -13.53 -19.14 16.73
CA ALA A 144 -14.18 -17.83 16.63
C ALA A 144 -14.77 -17.53 15.24
N GLY A 145 -14.49 -18.36 14.24
CA GLY A 145 -15.00 -18.22 12.87
C GLY A 145 -14.39 -17.04 12.10
N VAL A 146 -13.21 -16.58 12.51
CA VAL A 146 -12.50 -15.49 11.82
C VAL A 146 -11.93 -16.02 10.51
N THR A 147 -12.28 -15.39 9.40
CA THR A 147 -11.86 -15.85 8.08
C THR A 147 -10.39 -15.55 7.81
N ARG A 148 -9.61 -16.56 7.40
CA ARG A 148 -8.29 -16.38 6.81
C ARG A 148 -8.40 -16.23 5.30
N VAL A 149 -7.81 -15.16 4.78
CA VAL A 149 -7.77 -14.93 3.33
C VAL A 149 -6.56 -15.62 2.69
N THR A 150 -6.65 -15.87 1.39
CA THR A 150 -5.51 -16.34 0.59
C THR A 150 -4.57 -15.17 0.26
N THR A 151 -3.33 -15.46 -0.14
CA THR A 151 -2.37 -14.43 -0.55
C THR A 151 -2.87 -13.63 -1.75
N ALA A 152 -3.54 -14.29 -2.71
CA ALA A 152 -4.11 -13.61 -3.87
C ALA A 152 -5.25 -12.66 -3.47
N ALA A 153 -6.18 -13.11 -2.61
CA ALA A 153 -7.28 -12.28 -2.12
C ALA A 153 -6.79 -11.11 -1.25
N LEU A 154 -5.82 -11.37 -0.36
CA LEU A 154 -5.14 -10.33 0.42
C LEU A 154 -4.63 -9.20 -0.49
N LEU A 155 -3.85 -9.58 -1.51
CA LEU A 155 -3.22 -8.61 -2.39
C LEU A 155 -4.25 -7.90 -3.27
N ALA A 156 -5.17 -8.65 -3.87
CA ALA A 156 -6.14 -8.14 -4.84
C ALA A 156 -7.19 -7.24 -4.21
N ASP A 157 -7.74 -7.63 -3.06
CA ASP A 157 -8.91 -6.98 -2.46
C ASP A 157 -8.52 -5.99 -1.36
N HIS A 158 -7.31 -6.06 -0.81
CA HIS A 158 -6.90 -5.21 0.32
C HIS A 158 -5.60 -4.43 0.09
N VAL A 159 -4.50 -5.04 -0.34
CA VAL A 159 -3.21 -4.35 -0.43
C VAL A 159 -3.13 -3.41 -1.64
N ILE A 160 -3.44 -3.90 -2.84
CA ILE A 160 -3.37 -3.12 -4.07
C ILE A 160 -4.37 -1.92 -4.04
N PRO A 161 -5.64 -2.10 -3.61
CA PRO A 161 -6.53 -0.97 -3.42
C PRO A 161 -6.08 0.00 -2.33
N ALA A 162 -5.48 -0.50 -1.22
CA ALA A 162 -4.99 0.38 -0.16
C ALA A 162 -3.82 1.26 -0.62
N LEU A 163 -2.95 0.75 -1.50
CA LEU A 163 -1.90 1.57 -2.13
C LEU A 163 -2.49 2.67 -3.00
N ALA A 164 -3.44 2.33 -3.88
CA ALA A 164 -4.07 3.30 -4.78
C ALA A 164 -4.84 4.39 -4.04
N ASN A 165 -5.42 4.05 -2.88
CA ASN A 165 -6.16 4.97 -2.03
C ASN A 165 -5.29 5.66 -0.96
N ALA A 166 -3.96 5.56 -1.05
CA ALA A 166 -3.00 6.13 -0.09
C ALA A 166 -3.22 5.72 1.38
N MET A 167 -3.87 4.58 1.60
CA MET A 167 -4.03 3.95 2.91
C MET A 167 -2.78 3.17 3.33
N LEU A 168 -1.93 2.84 2.36
CA LEU A 168 -0.57 2.35 2.57
C LEU A 168 0.44 3.34 1.99
N PRO A 169 1.63 3.49 2.61
CA PRO A 169 2.66 4.38 2.10
C PRO A 169 3.12 3.95 0.70
N ALA A 170 3.38 4.89 -0.20
CA ALA A 170 3.91 4.59 -1.54
C ALA A 170 5.23 3.81 -1.50
N ALA A 171 6.04 3.98 -0.44
CA ALA A 171 7.26 3.21 -0.19
C ALA A 171 7.04 1.69 -0.03
N SER A 172 5.80 1.25 0.24
CA SER A 172 5.44 -0.17 0.30
C SER A 172 5.10 -0.78 -1.06
N ALA A 173 4.89 0.06 -2.09
CA ALA A 173 4.49 -0.39 -3.43
C ALA A 173 5.46 -1.41 -4.06
N PRO A 174 6.80 -1.26 -3.99
CA PRO A 174 7.70 -2.25 -4.57
C PRO A 174 7.54 -3.64 -3.97
N ARG A 175 7.39 -3.74 -2.65
CA ARG A 175 7.22 -5.02 -1.96
C ARG A 175 5.86 -5.63 -2.25
N ALA A 176 4.81 -4.82 -2.29
CA ALA A 176 3.47 -5.28 -2.66
C ALA A 176 3.42 -5.78 -4.10
N LEU A 177 4.08 -5.10 -5.04
CA LEU A 177 4.16 -5.52 -6.44
C LEU A 177 4.98 -6.79 -6.61
N ASP A 178 6.14 -6.92 -5.96
CA ASP A 178 6.92 -8.15 -6.01
C ASP A 178 6.12 -9.34 -5.48
N ALA A 179 5.41 -9.16 -4.35
CA ALA A 179 4.50 -10.16 -3.81
C ALA A 179 3.34 -10.48 -4.77
N ALA A 180 2.77 -9.47 -5.44
CA ALA A 180 1.69 -9.66 -6.41
C ALA A 180 2.17 -10.41 -7.66
N LEU A 181 3.32 -10.03 -8.23
CA LEU A 181 3.88 -10.71 -9.39
C LEU A 181 4.21 -12.17 -9.06
N ALA A 182 4.84 -12.43 -7.91
CA ALA A 182 5.11 -13.80 -7.46
C ALA A 182 3.82 -14.60 -7.18
N ALA A 183 2.80 -13.98 -6.59
CA ALA A 183 1.52 -14.65 -6.36
C ALA A 183 0.79 -14.96 -7.68
N ILE A 184 0.86 -14.08 -8.68
CA ILE A 184 0.29 -14.33 -10.02
C ILE A 184 1.00 -15.51 -10.69
N THR A 185 2.33 -15.57 -10.66
CA THR A 185 3.07 -16.69 -11.28
C THR A 185 2.76 -18.01 -10.61
N VAL A 186 2.74 -18.05 -9.28
CA VAL A 186 2.37 -19.25 -8.50
C VAL A 186 0.92 -19.67 -8.77
N ALA A 187 -0.02 -18.72 -8.78
CA ALA A 187 -1.42 -19.00 -9.01
C ALA A 187 -1.69 -19.54 -10.43
N ARG A 188 -0.99 -19.02 -11.45
CA ARG A 188 -1.07 -19.50 -12.83
C ARG A 188 -0.43 -20.87 -13.04
N ALA A 189 0.59 -21.22 -12.26
CA ALA A 189 1.19 -22.55 -12.29
C ALA A 189 0.29 -23.62 -11.63
N SER A 190 -0.67 -23.21 -10.79
CA SER A 190 -1.62 -24.10 -10.14
C SER A 190 -2.87 -24.32 -11.01
N TRP A 191 -3.33 -25.57 -11.11
CA TRP A 191 -4.57 -25.92 -11.83
C TRP A 191 -5.80 -25.22 -11.26
N THR A 192 -5.85 -25.03 -9.94
CA THR A 192 -6.99 -24.41 -9.25
C THR A 192 -6.81 -22.90 -9.02
N GLY A 193 -5.60 -22.38 -9.22
CA GLY A 193 -5.25 -20.99 -8.92
C GLY A 193 -5.46 -20.00 -10.06
N ALA A 194 -5.81 -20.46 -11.27
CA ALA A 194 -5.88 -19.60 -12.45
C ALA A 194 -6.86 -18.41 -12.28
N ALA A 195 -8.03 -18.65 -11.68
CA ALA A 195 -9.03 -17.60 -11.44
C ALA A 195 -8.54 -16.55 -10.43
N ASP A 196 -7.87 -16.98 -9.36
CA ASP A 196 -7.28 -16.10 -8.35
C ASP A 196 -6.13 -15.28 -8.93
N GLY A 197 -5.29 -15.91 -9.76
CA GLY A 197 -4.22 -15.25 -10.49
C GLY A 197 -4.73 -14.16 -11.42
N GLU A 198 -5.82 -14.42 -12.16
CA GLU A 198 -6.40 -13.41 -13.05
C GLU A 198 -7.14 -12.31 -12.28
N ARG A 199 -7.80 -12.64 -11.16
CA ARG A 199 -8.39 -11.64 -10.25
C ARG A 199 -7.31 -10.69 -9.73
N LEU A 200 -6.18 -11.21 -9.27
CA LEU A 200 -5.06 -10.42 -8.79
C LEU A 200 -4.41 -9.60 -9.91
N ALA A 201 -4.17 -10.20 -11.07
CA ALA A 201 -3.68 -9.47 -12.25
C ALA A 201 -4.60 -8.29 -12.57
N ASN A 202 -5.92 -8.51 -12.64
CA ASN A 202 -6.90 -7.46 -12.89
C ASN A 202 -6.95 -6.39 -11.78
N ALA A 203 -6.67 -6.74 -10.53
CA ALA A 203 -6.51 -5.75 -9.46
C ALA A 203 -5.31 -4.83 -9.74
N VAL A 204 -4.15 -5.39 -10.10
CA VAL A 204 -2.94 -4.62 -10.48
C VAL A 204 -3.20 -3.75 -11.72
N ARG A 205 -3.91 -4.26 -12.73
CA ARG A 205 -4.26 -3.49 -13.95
C ARG A 205 -5.08 -2.23 -13.67
N ARG A 206 -6.02 -2.31 -12.72
CA ARG A 206 -7.02 -1.27 -12.49
C ARG A 206 -6.59 -0.20 -11.49
N HIS A 207 -5.60 -0.48 -10.65
CA HIS A 207 -5.23 0.38 -9.53
C HIS A 207 -3.88 1.05 -9.73
N ALA A 208 -3.75 2.27 -9.20
CA ALA A 208 -2.49 2.99 -9.20
C ALA A 208 -1.55 2.40 -8.16
N CYS A 209 -0.71 1.46 -8.57
CA CYS A 209 0.21 0.74 -7.67
C CYS A 209 1.65 0.68 -8.16
N ILE A 210 1.95 1.13 -9.38
CA ILE A 210 3.31 1.14 -9.93
C ILE A 210 4.00 2.47 -9.63
N PRO A 211 5.15 2.47 -8.93
CA PRO A 211 5.86 3.70 -8.66
C PRO A 211 6.47 4.30 -9.94
N THR A 212 6.44 5.62 -10.06
CA THR A 212 7.19 6.40 -11.05
C THR A 212 8.35 7.14 -10.39
N LEU A 213 9.34 7.58 -11.16
CA LEU A 213 10.48 8.34 -10.64
C LEU A 213 10.06 9.72 -10.07
N GLY A 214 8.91 10.24 -10.49
CA GLY A 214 8.26 11.42 -9.92
C GLY A 214 7.65 11.20 -8.52
N GLY A 215 7.61 9.95 -8.04
CA GLY A 215 7.15 9.60 -6.69
C GLY A 215 5.65 9.29 -6.59
N ARG A 216 4.90 9.35 -7.70
CA ARG A 216 3.50 8.93 -7.72
C ARG A 216 3.37 7.43 -8.01
N LEU A 217 2.21 6.89 -7.68
CA LEU A 217 1.78 5.58 -8.16
C LEU A 217 0.91 5.74 -9.41
N ALA A 218 1.05 4.83 -10.35
CA ALA A 218 0.33 4.83 -11.63
C ALA A 218 -0.24 3.43 -11.93
N ARG A 219 -1.27 3.37 -12.78
CA ARG A 219 -1.76 2.10 -13.32
C ARG A 219 -0.82 1.60 -14.41
N PRO A 220 -0.72 0.28 -14.63
CA PRO A 220 0.08 -0.26 -15.74
C PRO A 220 -0.29 0.37 -17.09
N ILE A 221 -1.58 0.53 -17.37
CA ILE A 221 -2.08 1.08 -18.65
C ILE A 221 -1.76 2.56 -18.87
N ASP A 222 -1.42 3.30 -17.81
CA ASP A 222 -1.03 4.71 -17.90
C ASP A 222 0.48 4.88 -18.14
N LEU A 223 1.24 3.79 -18.10
CA LEU A 223 2.70 3.78 -18.22
C LEU A 223 3.16 3.21 -19.56
N TYR A 224 4.39 3.55 -19.92
CA TYR A 224 5.05 3.15 -21.15
C TYR A 224 6.28 2.29 -20.87
N ASP A 225 6.61 1.43 -21.84
CA ASP A 225 7.77 0.54 -21.75
C ASP A 225 9.07 1.35 -22.00
N PRO A 226 10.00 1.41 -21.02
CA PRO A 226 11.25 2.17 -21.16
C PRO A 226 12.22 1.53 -22.17
N ARG A 227 11.99 0.31 -22.65
CA ARG A 227 12.81 -0.33 -23.70
C ARG A 227 12.55 0.27 -25.08
N VAL A 228 11.41 0.94 -25.27
CA VAL A 228 11.06 1.58 -26.55
C VAL A 228 11.66 2.98 -26.59
N ARG A 229 12.80 3.09 -27.28
CA ARG A 229 13.60 4.33 -27.33
C ARG A 229 12.83 5.56 -27.80
N ASN A 230 11.97 5.40 -28.81
CA ASN A 230 11.14 6.50 -29.31
C ASN A 230 10.22 7.07 -28.22
N LEU A 231 9.71 6.24 -27.30
CA LEU A 231 8.85 6.72 -26.22
C LEU A 231 9.65 7.52 -25.18
N LEU A 232 10.89 7.11 -24.88
CA LEU A 232 11.77 7.85 -23.97
C LEU A 232 12.13 9.25 -24.50
N GLU A 233 12.24 9.39 -25.82
CA GLU A 233 12.51 10.68 -26.46
C GLU A 233 11.28 11.61 -26.39
N LEU A 234 10.08 11.04 -26.51
CA LEU A 234 8.82 11.77 -26.60
C LEU A 234 8.21 12.13 -25.24
N LEU A 235 8.39 11.32 -24.20
CA LEU A 235 7.70 11.46 -22.92
C LEU A 235 8.65 11.85 -21.79
N ASP A 236 8.09 12.38 -20.70
CA ASP A 236 8.86 12.64 -19.47
C ASP A 236 9.23 11.32 -18.76
N PRO A 237 10.52 10.98 -18.61
CA PRO A 237 10.99 9.80 -17.89
C PRO A 237 10.49 9.72 -16.45
N ARG A 238 10.24 10.86 -15.80
CA ARG A 238 9.83 10.90 -14.39
C ARG A 238 8.39 10.48 -14.16
N GLU A 239 7.55 10.70 -15.16
CA GLU A 239 6.11 10.58 -15.04
C GLU A 239 5.56 9.35 -15.77
N HIS A 240 6.11 9.02 -16.94
CA HIS A 240 5.44 8.11 -17.86
C HIS A 240 6.00 6.68 -17.85
N PHE A 241 6.99 6.41 -17.02
CA PHE A 241 7.69 5.12 -16.98
C PHE A 241 7.70 4.55 -15.55
N PRO A 242 7.70 3.22 -15.42
CA PRO A 242 7.94 2.57 -14.13
C PRO A 242 9.30 2.99 -13.56
N ALA A 243 9.36 3.17 -12.24
CA ALA A 243 10.61 3.38 -11.52
C ALA A 243 11.34 2.07 -11.23
N PRO A 244 12.66 2.10 -10.97
CA PRO A 244 13.38 0.96 -10.45
C PRO A 244 12.72 0.37 -9.18
N PRO A 245 12.69 -0.96 -9.02
CA PRO A 245 13.28 -1.99 -9.90
C PRO A 245 12.36 -2.49 -11.03
N PHE A 246 11.25 -1.81 -11.33
CA PHE A 246 10.24 -2.25 -12.32
C PHE A 246 10.49 -1.72 -13.73
N ASP A 247 11.58 -1.00 -13.93
CA ASP A 247 12.02 -0.42 -15.20
C ASP A 247 12.83 -1.39 -16.07
N ALA A 248 13.17 -2.58 -15.56
CA ALA A 248 14.00 -3.55 -16.28
C ALA A 248 13.68 -5.02 -15.95
N GLY A 249 14.30 -5.94 -16.71
CA GLY A 249 14.29 -7.39 -16.47
C GLY A 249 12.90 -8.06 -16.48
N GLU A 250 12.77 -9.12 -15.69
CA GLU A 250 11.54 -9.93 -15.55
C GLU A 250 10.36 -9.13 -14.99
N ARG A 251 10.63 -8.15 -14.11
CA ARG A 251 9.58 -7.29 -13.55
C ARG A 251 8.90 -6.47 -14.65
N LEU A 252 9.68 -5.85 -15.52
CA LEU A 252 9.14 -5.11 -16.65
C LEU A 252 8.40 -6.02 -17.65
N LEU A 253 8.91 -7.23 -17.90
CA LEU A 253 8.21 -8.22 -18.73
C LEU A 253 6.86 -8.62 -18.13
N ALA A 254 6.78 -8.78 -16.81
CA ALA A 254 5.50 -9.05 -16.16
C ALA A 254 4.54 -7.84 -16.28
N LEU A 255 5.06 -6.61 -16.15
CA LEU A 255 4.27 -5.39 -16.30
C LEU A 255 3.75 -5.18 -17.72
N SER A 256 4.47 -5.60 -18.76
CA SER A 256 3.98 -5.52 -20.14
C SER A 256 2.74 -6.39 -20.37
N VAL A 257 2.70 -7.60 -19.79
CA VAL A 257 1.51 -8.48 -19.79
C VAL A 257 0.34 -7.89 -18.98
N LEU A 258 0.64 -6.99 -18.05
CA LEU A 258 -0.35 -6.27 -17.25
C LEU A 258 -0.82 -4.96 -17.92
N GLY A 259 -0.27 -4.57 -19.07
CA GLY A 259 -0.80 -3.49 -19.89
C GLY A 259 0.08 -2.25 -20.00
N VAL A 260 1.35 -2.30 -19.58
CA VAL A 260 2.32 -1.25 -19.93
C VAL A 260 2.38 -1.12 -21.45
N ARG A 261 2.29 0.12 -21.93
CA ARG A 261 2.13 0.44 -23.34
C ARG A 261 3.45 0.45 -24.08
N THR A 262 3.46 -0.11 -25.28
CA THR A 262 4.62 -0.09 -26.19
C THR A 262 4.44 0.87 -27.36
N SER A 263 3.27 1.52 -27.49
CA SER A 263 2.96 2.48 -28.54
C SER A 263 2.33 3.76 -28.00
N LEU A 264 2.60 4.86 -28.71
CA LEU A 264 2.04 6.17 -28.41
C LEU A 264 0.66 6.32 -29.06
N GLY A 265 -0.37 6.52 -28.25
CA GLY A 265 -1.71 6.88 -28.73
C GLY A 265 -2.00 8.37 -28.55
N ALA A 266 -3.23 8.80 -28.83
CA ALA A 266 -3.64 10.21 -28.73
C ALA A 266 -3.31 10.85 -27.37
N GLU A 267 -3.59 10.16 -26.25
CA GLU A 267 -3.24 10.65 -24.91
C GLU A 267 -1.73 10.84 -24.71
N GLY A 268 -0.93 9.96 -25.31
CA GLY A 268 0.53 10.05 -25.25
C GLY A 268 1.07 11.22 -26.06
N LEU A 269 0.46 11.54 -27.20
CA LEU A 269 0.79 12.73 -27.99
C LEU A 269 0.52 14.01 -27.18
N VAL A 270 -0.64 14.08 -26.51
CA VAL A 270 -0.99 15.21 -25.64
C VAL A 270 -0.02 15.30 -24.45
N ALA A 271 0.33 14.17 -23.83
CA ALA A 271 1.31 14.14 -22.74
C ALA A 271 2.70 14.62 -23.19
N SER A 272 3.15 14.21 -24.39
CA SER A 272 4.40 14.67 -25.00
C SER A 272 4.39 16.18 -25.24
N ALA A 273 3.32 16.71 -25.84
CA ALA A 273 3.17 18.15 -26.08
C ALA A 273 3.20 18.97 -24.78
N ARG A 274 2.48 18.52 -23.74
CA ARG A 274 2.53 19.15 -22.40
C ARG A 274 3.92 19.09 -21.79
N SER A 275 4.63 17.97 -21.97
CA SER A 275 5.99 17.82 -21.48
C SER A 275 6.95 18.82 -22.14
N VAL A 276 6.83 19.05 -23.46
CA VAL A 276 7.59 20.08 -24.19
C VAL A 276 7.29 21.48 -23.64
N GLU A 277 6.01 21.80 -23.45
CA GLU A 277 5.58 23.09 -22.91
C GLU A 277 6.13 23.34 -21.49
N CYS A 278 6.05 22.34 -20.61
CA CYS A 278 6.60 22.40 -19.26
C CYS A 278 8.13 22.58 -19.25
N LEU A 279 8.85 21.85 -20.11
CA LEU A 279 10.30 22.01 -20.25
C LEU A 279 10.67 23.41 -20.74
N ALA A 280 9.93 23.97 -21.71
CA ALA A 280 10.20 25.30 -22.25
C ALA A 280 10.04 26.41 -21.19
N LYS A 281 9.13 26.21 -20.22
CA LYS A 281 8.92 27.13 -19.09
C LYS A 281 9.98 26.99 -17.99
N THR A 282 10.76 25.92 -17.99
CA THR A 282 11.79 25.67 -16.97
C THR A 282 13.07 26.47 -17.30
N PRO A 283 13.71 27.13 -16.32
CA PRO A 283 14.99 27.82 -16.54
C PRO A 283 16.04 26.87 -17.12
N GLY A 284 16.61 27.20 -18.28
CA GLY A 284 17.59 26.36 -18.99
C GLY A 284 16.98 25.16 -19.74
N GLY A 285 15.65 24.97 -19.70
CA GLY A 285 14.96 23.84 -20.33
C GLY A 285 14.69 24.00 -21.82
N ALA A 286 14.95 25.18 -22.40
CA ALA A 286 14.63 25.48 -23.81
C ALA A 286 15.29 24.52 -24.81
N ALA A 287 16.55 24.14 -24.60
CA ALA A 287 17.24 23.18 -25.47
C ALA A 287 16.61 21.78 -25.39
N ALA A 288 16.30 21.29 -24.18
CA ALA A 288 15.64 20.01 -23.99
C ALA A 288 14.21 19.99 -24.57
N ALA A 289 13.48 21.10 -24.40
CA ALA A 289 12.16 21.29 -25.01
C ALA A 289 12.24 21.23 -26.55
N ALA A 290 13.23 21.89 -27.16
CA ALA A 290 13.43 21.86 -28.60
C ALA A 290 13.75 20.45 -29.12
N VAL A 291 14.60 19.69 -28.42
CA VAL A 291 14.91 18.30 -28.76
C VAL A 291 13.66 17.42 -28.72
N ARG A 292 12.91 17.46 -27.61
CA ARG A 292 11.66 16.68 -27.47
C ARG A 292 10.59 17.12 -28.45
N GLY A 293 10.45 18.42 -28.68
CA GLY A 293 9.51 18.97 -29.65
C GLY A 293 9.82 18.53 -31.08
N ARG A 294 11.10 18.46 -31.45
CA ARG A 294 11.53 17.91 -32.74
C ARG A 294 11.13 16.44 -32.87
N ALA A 295 11.44 15.61 -31.87
CA ALA A 295 11.07 14.19 -31.88
C ALA A 295 9.54 14.01 -32.04
N LEU A 296 8.74 14.85 -31.37
CA LEU A 296 7.28 14.82 -31.50
C LEU A 296 6.81 15.16 -32.92
N LEU A 297 7.38 16.20 -33.53
CA LEU A 297 7.06 16.57 -34.92
C LEU A 297 7.47 15.49 -35.91
N GLU A 298 8.64 14.87 -35.74
CA GLU A 298 9.10 13.74 -36.56
C GLU A 298 8.14 12.55 -36.45
N HIS A 299 7.67 12.24 -35.24
CA HIS A 299 6.68 11.19 -35.03
C HIS A 299 5.32 11.52 -35.69
N LEU A 300 4.85 12.76 -35.59
CA LEU A 300 3.61 13.19 -36.26
C LEU A 300 3.71 13.14 -37.78
N ASN A 301 4.86 13.52 -38.35
CA ASN A 301 5.11 13.42 -39.78
C ASN A 301 5.10 11.95 -40.24
N ALA A 302 5.69 11.04 -39.46
CA ALA A 302 5.65 9.61 -39.74
C ALA A 302 4.22 9.06 -39.71
N LEU A 303 3.41 9.46 -38.72
CA LEU A 303 1.99 9.08 -38.64
C LEU A 303 1.18 9.61 -39.84
N ALA A 304 1.41 10.86 -40.25
CA ALA A 304 0.74 11.45 -41.40
C ALA A 304 1.09 10.75 -42.72
N ALA A 305 2.33 10.29 -42.88
CA ALA A 305 2.75 9.53 -44.06
C ALA A 305 2.05 8.16 -44.14
N VAL A 306 1.85 7.48 -43.00
CA VAL A 306 1.14 6.20 -42.94
C VAL A 306 -0.33 6.38 -43.32
N THR A 307 -1.02 7.37 -42.74
CA THR A 307 -2.45 7.58 -43.03
C THR A 307 -2.71 8.07 -44.46
N ALA A 308 -1.77 8.81 -45.05
CA ALA A 308 -1.83 9.20 -46.46
C ALA A 308 -1.64 8.00 -47.42
N GLY A 309 -0.82 7.02 -47.04
CA GLY A 309 -0.57 5.81 -47.82
C GLY A 309 -1.70 4.77 -47.76
N GLU A 310 -2.51 4.76 -46.70
CA GLU A 310 -3.67 3.86 -46.55
C GLU A 310 -4.94 4.35 -47.29
N SER A 311 -4.92 5.58 -47.83
CA SER A 311 -6.06 6.23 -48.49
C SER A 311 -5.99 6.22 -50.03
N GLY A 312 -5.06 5.48 -50.63
CA GLY A 312 -4.87 5.33 -52.08
C GLY A 312 -4.88 3.88 -52.52
#